data_AF-A0A2V6PRB8-F1
#
_entry.id   AF-A0A2V6PRB8-F1
#
_cell.length_a   1.000
_cell.length_b   1.000
_cell.length_c   1.000
_cell.angle_alpha   90.00
_cell.angle_beta   90.00
_cell.angle_gamma   90.00
#
_symmetry.space_group_name_H-M   'P 1'
#
loop_
_entity.id
_entity.type
_entity.pdbx_description
1 polymer ?
#
loop_
_entity_poly.entity_id
_entity_poly.type
_entity_poly.pdbx_seq_one_letter_code
_entity_poly.pdbx_strand_id
1 'polypeptide(L)'
;MVNRSATPAYRAFFSDIDLTVKNFSNHFSEGPATARATAKFMGTGKTELTATFRPENNGPDFDLDARIDDTDMRPMNDMLRAYGKFDVARGLFS
;
A
#
# COMPACT_ATOMS: atom_id res chain seq x y z
N MET A 1 10.94 4.14 -6.56
CA MET A 1 11.40 5.43 -5.99
C MET A 1 12.13 5.16 -4.67
N VAL A 2 13.18 5.90 -4.34
CA VAL A 2 13.96 5.75 -3.08
C VAL A 2 13.80 7.05 -2.29
N ASN A 3 13.52 6.95 -0.99
CA ASN A 3 13.53 8.09 -0.08
C ASN A 3 14.99 8.46 0.23
N ARG A 4 15.46 9.60 -0.28
CA ARG A 4 16.81 10.14 -0.06
C ARG A 4 16.89 11.23 1.02
N SER A 5 15.76 11.65 1.58
CA SER A 5 15.74 12.64 2.67
C SER A 5 15.95 12.00 4.05
N ALA A 6 15.94 10.67 4.12
CA ALA A 6 16.29 9.90 5.29
C ALA A 6 17.71 9.32 5.19
N THR A 7 18.35 9.10 6.33
CA THR A 7 19.68 8.51 6.42
C THR A 7 19.65 7.29 7.35
N PRO A 8 19.92 6.06 6.85
CA PRO A 8 20.20 5.73 5.45
C PRO A 8 18.97 5.96 4.54
N ALA A 9 19.23 6.16 3.26
CA ALA A 9 18.19 6.19 2.25
C ALA A 9 17.53 4.82 2.14
N TYR A 10 16.22 4.76 1.96
CA TYR A 10 15.47 3.50 1.94
C TYR A 10 14.37 3.52 0.87
N ARG A 11 13.85 2.34 0.52
CA ARG A 11 12.71 2.19 -0.40
C ARG A 11 11.64 1.33 0.24
N ALA A 12 10.44 1.88 0.37
CA ALA A 12 9.21 1.11 0.58
C ALA A 12 8.54 0.85 -0.77
N PHE A 13 8.01 -0.35 -0.98
CA PHE A 13 7.39 -0.70 -2.25
C PHE A 13 6.39 -1.85 -2.12
N PHE A 14 5.49 -1.93 -3.11
CA PHE A 14 4.70 -3.11 -3.40
C PHE A 14 5.22 -3.76 -4.69
N SER A 15 5.18 -5.08 -4.77
CA SER A 15 5.45 -5.86 -5.98
C SER A 15 4.29 -6.80 -6.27
N ASP A 16 4.30 -7.45 -7.44
CA ASP A 16 3.28 -8.45 -7.83
C ASP A 16 1.85 -7.92 -7.70
N ILE A 17 1.63 -6.68 -8.17
CA ILE A 17 0.33 -6.00 -8.05
C ILE A 17 -0.63 -6.57 -9.09
N ASP A 18 -1.76 -7.08 -8.62
CA ASP A 18 -2.95 -7.34 -9.42
C ASP A 18 -4.03 -6.34 -9.00
N LEU A 19 -4.54 -5.56 -9.96
CA LEU A 19 -5.50 -4.49 -9.72
C LEU A 19 -6.71 -4.68 -10.63
N THR A 20 -7.90 -4.72 -10.03
CA THR A 20 -9.18 -4.68 -10.73
C THR A 20 -9.95 -3.44 -10.32
N VAL A 21 -10.45 -2.71 -11.31
CA VAL A 21 -11.31 -1.54 -11.11
C VAL A 21 -12.67 -1.81 -11.75
N LYS A 22 -13.75 -1.45 -11.05
CA LYS A 22 -15.14 -1.55 -11.53
C LYS A 22 -15.82 -0.20 -11.48
N ASN A 23 -16.78 0.00 -12.39
CA ASN A 23 -17.61 1.20 -12.52
C ASN A 23 -16.79 2.49 -12.70
N PHE A 24 -15.60 2.37 -13.31
CA PHE A 24 -14.77 3.53 -13.66
C PHE A 24 -15.35 4.19 -14.91
N SER A 25 -16.13 5.24 -14.71
CA SER A 25 -16.84 5.95 -15.77
C SER A 25 -16.67 7.46 -15.63
N ASN A 26 -16.69 8.17 -16.76
CA ASN A 26 -16.59 9.64 -16.79
C ASN A 26 -17.87 10.35 -16.31
N HIS A 27 -18.95 9.60 -16.05
CA HIS A 27 -20.22 10.10 -15.59
C HIS A 27 -20.82 9.08 -14.62
N PHE A 28 -21.45 9.51 -13.53
CA PHE A 28 -21.93 8.63 -12.46
C PHE A 28 -23.19 7.82 -12.83
N SER A 29 -23.14 7.05 -13.92
CA SER A 29 -24.26 6.23 -14.39
C SER A 29 -24.28 4.83 -13.78
N GLU A 30 -23.14 4.35 -13.25
CA GLU A 30 -22.95 2.95 -12.85
C GLU A 30 -22.77 2.75 -11.32
N GLY A 31 -22.91 3.81 -10.52
CA GLY A 31 -22.69 3.78 -9.08
C GLY A 31 -21.21 3.99 -8.68
N PRO A 32 -20.85 3.82 -7.39
CA PRO A 32 -19.50 4.09 -6.88
C PRO A 32 -18.44 3.31 -7.64
N ALA A 33 -17.34 3.99 -7.99
CA ALA A 33 -16.18 3.31 -8.56
C ALA A 33 -15.47 2.53 -7.45
N THR A 34 -15.13 1.28 -7.70
CA THR A 34 -14.44 0.43 -6.72
C THR A 34 -13.15 -0.11 -7.31
N ALA A 35 -12.08 -0.07 -6.53
CA ALA A 35 -10.80 -0.68 -6.86
C ALA A 35 -10.48 -1.76 -5.83
N ARG A 36 -10.05 -2.92 -6.30
CA ARG A 36 -9.50 -3.98 -5.46
C ARG A 36 -8.13 -4.36 -5.97
N ALA A 37 -7.16 -4.49 -5.08
CA ALA A 37 -5.84 -4.94 -5.45
C ALA A 37 -5.29 -5.98 -4.47
N THR A 38 -4.50 -6.90 -5.00
CA THR A 38 -3.61 -7.74 -4.21
C THR A 38 -2.17 -7.43 -4.59
N ALA A 39 -1.24 -7.53 -3.63
CA ALA A 39 0.17 -7.26 -3.85
C ALA A 39 1.06 -7.94 -2.80
N LYS A 40 2.38 -7.76 -2.94
CA LYS A 40 3.36 -8.06 -1.91
C LYS A 40 4.05 -6.79 -1.41
N PHE A 41 3.82 -6.42 -0.16
CA PHE A 41 4.55 -5.37 0.52
C PHE A 41 6.00 -5.82 0.78
N MET A 42 6.98 -4.99 0.44
CA MET A 42 8.40 -5.28 0.61
C MET A 42 8.82 -6.64 0.00
N GLY A 43 8.14 -7.07 -1.07
CA GLY A 43 8.38 -8.33 -1.77
C GLY A 43 7.84 -9.59 -1.10
N THR A 44 7.28 -9.51 0.11
CA THR A 44 6.87 -10.69 0.89
C THR A 44 5.49 -10.58 1.53
N GLY A 45 5.13 -9.42 2.09
CA GLY A 45 3.91 -9.24 2.87
C GLY A 45 2.65 -9.29 2.03
N LYS A 46 1.74 -10.22 2.30
CA LYS A 46 0.46 -10.33 1.58
C LYS A 46 -0.33 -9.06 1.81
N THR A 47 -0.65 -8.36 0.73
CA THR A 47 -1.37 -7.09 0.76
C THR A 47 -2.72 -7.24 0.08
N GLU A 48 -3.77 -6.77 0.74
CA GLU A 48 -5.09 -6.58 0.16
C GLU A 48 -5.49 -5.12 0.32
N LEU A 49 -5.98 -4.52 -0.77
CA LEU A 49 -6.43 -3.13 -0.81
C LEU A 49 -7.84 -3.09 -1.41
N THR A 50 -8.75 -2.39 -0.75
CA THR A 50 -10.06 -2.04 -1.31
C THR A 50 -10.27 -0.54 -1.21
N ALA A 51 -10.57 0.11 -2.33
CA ALA A 51 -10.96 1.51 -2.36
C ALA A 51 -12.35 1.67 -2.97
N THR A 52 -13.17 2.53 -2.37
CA THR A 52 -14.50 2.90 -2.88
C THR A 52 -14.54 4.41 -3.05
N PHE A 53 -14.82 4.87 -4.26
CA PHE A 53 -14.94 6.28 -4.60
C PHE A 53 -16.41 6.61 -4.78
N ARG A 54 -16.91 7.52 -3.96
CA ARG A 54 -18.28 8.02 -4.02
C ARG A 54 -18.28 9.42 -4.64
N PRO A 55 -19.26 9.73 -5.47
CA PRO A 55 -19.42 11.07 -6.00
C PRO A 55 -20.01 11.92 -4.90
N GLU A 56 -19.48 13.12 -4.74
CA GLU A 56 -20.10 14.11 -3.88
C GLU A 56 -20.19 15.44 -4.60
N ASN A 57 -21.21 16.22 -4.26
CA ASN A 57 -21.39 17.56 -4.81
C ASN A 57 -20.44 18.58 -4.16
N ASN A 58 -19.76 18.24 -3.05
CA ASN A 58 -18.99 19.19 -2.21
C ASN A 58 -17.59 18.71 -1.78
N GLY A 59 -17.02 17.66 -2.39
CA GLY A 59 -15.67 17.21 -2.06
C GLY A 59 -15.35 15.79 -2.53
N PRO A 60 -14.09 15.35 -2.39
CA PRO A 60 -13.73 13.96 -2.63
C PRO A 60 -14.20 13.08 -1.46
N ASP A 61 -15.15 12.19 -1.72
CA ASP A 61 -15.58 11.14 -0.79
C ASP A 61 -15.00 9.79 -1.24
N PHE A 62 -14.09 9.23 -0.43
CA PHE A 62 -13.52 7.92 -0.69
C PHE A 62 -13.21 7.16 0.61
N ASP A 63 -13.40 5.84 0.56
CA ASP A 63 -12.91 4.92 1.59
C ASP A 63 -11.72 4.13 1.05
N LEU A 64 -10.74 3.88 1.91
CA LEU A 64 -9.62 2.98 1.66
C LEU A 64 -9.48 2.02 2.84
N ASP A 65 -9.57 0.73 2.54
CA ASP A 65 -9.22 -0.35 3.45
C ASP A 65 -7.93 -1.02 2.95
N ALA A 66 -7.00 -1.26 3.87
CA ALA A 66 -5.70 -1.84 3.57
C ALA A 66 -5.28 -2.81 4.66
N ARG A 67 -4.90 -4.02 4.25
CA ARG A 67 -4.38 -5.06 5.13
C ARG A 67 -3.05 -5.57 4.60
N ILE A 68 -2.05 -5.68 5.47
CA ILE A 68 -0.71 -6.19 5.17
C ILE A 68 -0.32 -7.19 6.26
N ASP A 69 -0.06 -8.44 5.86
CA ASP A 69 0.30 -9.51 6.78
C ASP A 69 1.55 -10.26 6.32
N ASP A 70 2.21 -10.94 7.26
CA ASP A 70 3.31 -11.87 7.00
C ASP A 70 4.49 -11.20 6.26
N THR A 71 4.79 -9.94 6.55
CA THR A 71 5.90 -9.23 5.88
C THR A 71 7.23 -9.60 6.53
N ASP A 72 8.18 -10.12 5.77
CA ASP A 72 9.56 -10.27 6.24
C ASP A 72 10.15 -8.89 6.54
N MET A 73 10.65 -8.72 7.76
CA MET A 73 11.19 -7.43 8.22
C MET A 73 12.62 -7.16 7.74
N ARG A 74 13.37 -8.17 7.27
CA ARG A 74 14.77 -8.00 6.85
C ARG A 74 14.92 -7.00 5.69
N PRO A 75 14.08 -7.02 4.64
CA PRO A 75 14.11 -6.01 3.58
C PRO A 75 13.81 -4.58 4.07
N MET A 76 13.25 -4.42 5.28
CA MET A 76 12.92 -3.12 5.87
C MET A 76 14.08 -2.51 6.66
N ASN A 77 15.21 -3.20 6.80
CA ASN A 77 16.29 -2.78 7.69
C ASN A 77 16.83 -1.37 7.42
N ASP A 78 16.86 -0.90 6.17
CA ASP A 78 17.28 0.48 5.89
C ASP A 78 16.30 1.50 6.46
N MET A 79 14.99 1.22 6.37
CA MET A 79 13.97 2.05 6.99
C MET A 79 14.04 1.99 8.53
N LEU A 80 14.22 0.79 9.09
CA LEU A 80 14.31 0.58 10.54
C LEU A 80 15.56 1.24 11.13
N ARG A 81 16.69 1.24 10.42
CA ARG A 81 17.89 2.00 10.82
C ARG A 81 17.69 3.49 10.73
N ALA A 82 16.94 3.98 9.73
CA ALA A 82 16.70 5.41 9.56
C ALA A 82 15.90 6.00 10.74
N TYR A 83 14.81 5.33 11.15
CA TYR A 83 13.88 5.84 12.17
C TYR A 83 13.99 5.16 13.54
N GLY A 84 14.16 3.84 13.57
CA GLY A 84 14.20 3.04 14.80
C GLY A 84 15.60 2.83 15.38
N LYS A 85 16.66 3.07 14.60
CA LYS A 85 18.07 2.85 15.00
C LYS A 85 18.40 1.40 15.36
N PHE A 86 17.67 0.44 14.79
CA PHE A 86 17.93 -0.98 14.93
C PHE A 86 17.82 -1.71 13.60
N ASP A 87 18.27 -2.96 13.57
CA ASP A 87 17.99 -3.90 12.50
C ASP A 87 17.40 -5.22 13.02
N VAL A 88 16.83 -5.96 12.10
CA VAL A 88 16.15 -7.23 12.35
C VAL A 88 16.88 -8.32 11.60
N ALA A 89 17.32 -9.34 12.34
CA ALA A 89 17.91 -10.55 11.76
C ALA A 89 16.84 -11.53 11.25
N ARG A 90 15.67 -11.58 11.91
CA ARG A 90 14.50 -12.39 11.54
C ARG A 90 13.24 -11.85 12.22
N GLY A 91 12.10 -11.90 11.54
CA GLY A 91 10.81 -11.49 12.08
C GLY A 91 9.76 -11.28 10.99
N LEU A 92 8.49 -11.40 11.37
CA LEU A 92 7.35 -11.07 10.51
C LEU A 92 6.60 -9.87 11.10
N PHE A 93 6.15 -8.98 10.23
CA PHE A 93 5.21 -7.90 10.55
C PHE A 93 3.80 -8.29 10.07
N SER A 94 2.83 -8.14 10.96
CA SER A 94 1.40 -8.40 10.78
C SER A 94 0.60 -7.31 11.49
#